data_AF-A0AAV0VS69-F1
#
_entry.id   AF-A0AAV0VS69-F1
#
_cell.length_a   1.000
_cell.length_b   1.000
_cell.length_c   1.000
_cell.angle_alpha   90.00
_cell.angle_beta   90.00
_cell.angle_gamma   90.00
#
_symmetry.space_group_name_H-M   'P 1'
#
loop_
_entity.id
_entity.type
_entity.pdbx_description
1 polymer ?
#
loop_
_entity_poly.entity_id
_entity_poly.type
_entity_poly.pdbx_seq_one_letter_code
_entity_poly.pdbx_strand_id
1 'polypeptide(L)'
;MTSRFSNNSELLTDLALLSPIQFYAYKKKLPHQAFKTLSKKILKFTNFKTEDEVYNQIHEELISFSNNWEFLKMSIADEYEILNWELENDEDHLEGV
;
A
#
# COMPACT_ATOMS: atom_id res chain seq x y z
N MET A 1 -12.91 0.61 15.74
CA MET A 1 -11.59 1.14 15.33
C MET A 1 -11.70 2.65 15.14
N THR A 2 -11.01 3.47 15.93
CA THR A 2 -10.84 4.88 15.59
C THR A 2 -9.86 4.95 14.42
N SER A 3 -10.35 5.24 13.22
CA SER A 3 -9.53 5.40 12.02
C SER A 3 -8.44 6.44 12.30
N ARG A 4 -7.18 6.01 12.44
CA ARG A 4 -6.05 6.95 12.40
C ARG A 4 -6.16 7.68 11.06
N PHE A 5 -6.00 9.01 11.07
CA PHE A 5 -6.18 9.90 9.91
C PHE A 5 -7.63 10.16 9.45
N SER A 6 -8.66 9.85 10.26
CA SER A 6 -10.05 10.25 9.93
C SER A 6 -10.22 11.77 9.74
N ASN A 7 -9.35 12.59 10.35
CA ASN A 7 -9.30 14.04 10.14
C ASN A 7 -8.50 14.47 8.90
N ASN A 8 -7.94 13.53 8.12
CA ASN A 8 -7.16 13.81 6.91
C ASN A 8 -7.46 12.75 5.84
N SER A 9 -8.62 12.90 5.22
CA SER A 9 -9.13 11.99 4.18
C SER A 9 -8.22 11.89 2.96
N GLU A 10 -7.54 12.97 2.58
CA GLU A 10 -6.60 12.98 1.47
C GLU A 10 -5.39 12.09 1.76
N LEU A 11 -4.77 12.24 2.94
CA LEU A 11 -3.67 11.39 3.35
C LEU A 11 -4.11 9.93 3.49
N LEU A 12 -5.31 9.69 4.00
CA LEU A 12 -5.86 8.34 4.09
C LEU A 12 -6.01 7.70 2.70
N THR A 13 -6.48 8.49 1.72
CA THR A 13 -6.59 8.04 0.32
C THR A 13 -5.23 7.72 -0.26
N ASP A 14 -4.23 8.58 -0.05
CA ASP A 14 -2.86 8.34 -0.49
C ASP A 14 -2.28 7.06 0.14
N LEU A 15 -2.48 6.86 1.45
CA LEU A 15 -2.00 5.67 2.15
C LEU A 15 -2.72 4.39 1.70
N ALA A 16 -4.01 4.47 1.34
CA ALA A 16 -4.75 3.33 0.81
C ALA A 16 -4.17 2.83 -0.53
N LEU A 17 -3.60 3.74 -1.34
CA LEU A 17 -2.90 3.41 -2.58
C LEU A 17 -1.51 2.78 -2.35
N LEU A 18 -1.04 2.64 -1.11
CA LEU A 18 0.14 1.84 -0.80
C LEU A 18 -0.18 0.36 -0.62
N SER A 19 -1.46 -0.01 -0.52
CA SER A 19 -1.88 -1.39 -0.30
C SER A 19 -1.61 -2.26 -1.54
N PRO A 20 -0.95 -3.43 -1.39
CA PRO A 20 -0.71 -4.34 -2.50
C PRO A 20 -1.99 -4.86 -3.18
N ILE A 21 -3.12 -4.88 -2.46
CA ILE A 21 -4.45 -5.22 -3.01
C ILE A 21 -4.78 -4.35 -4.23
N GLN A 22 -4.29 -3.11 -4.23
CA GLN A 22 -4.60 -2.13 -5.26
C GLN A 22 -3.60 -2.17 -6.44
N PHE A 23 -2.49 -2.89 -6.35
CA PHE A 23 -1.43 -2.88 -7.38
C PHE A 23 -1.92 -3.33 -8.75
N TYR A 24 -2.84 -4.30 -8.82
CA TYR A 24 -3.43 -4.71 -10.09
C TYR A 24 -4.21 -3.59 -10.78
N ALA A 25 -4.82 -2.67 -10.02
CA ALA A 25 -5.65 -1.60 -10.55
C ALA A 25 -4.83 -0.50 -11.26
N TYR A 26 -3.56 -0.30 -10.88
CA TYR A 26 -2.72 0.77 -11.43
C TYR A 26 -1.36 0.34 -11.99
N LYS A 27 -1.15 -0.96 -12.31
CA LYS A 27 0.03 -1.44 -13.08
C LYS A 27 0.40 -0.56 -14.28
N LYS A 28 -0.60 0.04 -14.93
CA LYS A 28 -0.40 0.90 -16.10
C LYS A 28 -0.33 2.39 -15.76
N LYS A 29 -1.05 2.86 -14.74
CA LYS A 29 -1.12 4.29 -14.39
C LYS A 29 -1.77 4.49 -13.03
N LEU A 30 -1.14 5.29 -12.18
CA LEU A 30 -1.75 5.79 -10.95
C LEU A 30 -2.64 7.03 -11.22
N PRO A 31 -3.62 7.32 -10.37
CA PRO A 31 -4.37 8.57 -10.42
C PRO A 31 -3.43 9.79 -10.36
N HIS A 32 -3.71 10.82 -11.15
CA HIS A 32 -2.84 12.01 -11.27
C HIS A 32 -2.67 12.81 -9.95
N GLN A 33 -3.53 12.57 -8.96
CA GLN A 33 -3.45 13.20 -7.64
C GLN A 33 -2.96 12.25 -6.55
N ALA A 34 -2.64 10.99 -6.89
CA ALA A 34 -2.15 10.01 -5.95
C ALA A 34 -0.85 10.50 -5.29
N PHE A 35 -0.75 10.37 -3.98
CA PHE A 35 0.45 10.67 -3.20
C PHE A 35 0.81 12.15 -3.09
N LYS A 36 0.00 13.10 -3.55
CA LYS A 36 0.33 14.53 -3.39
C LYS A 36 0.43 14.92 -1.91
N THR A 37 -0.58 14.58 -1.12
CA THR A 37 -0.62 14.92 0.30
C THR A 37 0.44 14.14 1.08
N LEU A 38 0.69 12.89 0.72
CA LEU A 38 1.78 12.09 1.27
C LEU A 38 3.15 12.72 0.96
N SER A 39 3.41 13.09 -0.29
CA SER A 39 4.69 13.66 -0.74
C SER A 39 5.04 14.92 0.04
N LYS A 40 4.06 15.82 0.21
CA LYS A 40 4.19 17.01 1.02
C LYS A 40 4.54 16.71 2.49
N LYS A 41 3.91 15.68 3.07
CA LYS A 41 4.12 15.31 4.47
C LYS A 41 5.49 14.66 4.70
N ILE A 42 5.99 13.89 3.73
CA ILE A 42 7.26 13.18 3.87
C ILE A 42 8.47 13.99 3.46
N LEU A 43 8.33 15.05 2.64
CA LEU A 43 9.43 15.89 2.15
C LEU A 43 10.45 16.25 3.25
N LYS A 44 9.96 16.66 4.43
CA LYS A 44 10.79 17.02 5.60
C LYS A 44 11.65 15.88 6.19
N PHE A 45 11.42 14.65 5.76
CA PHE A 45 12.16 13.45 6.19
C PHE A 45 13.04 12.89 5.06
N THR A 46 13.15 13.59 3.95
CA THR A 46 13.91 13.15 2.77
C THR A 46 15.03 14.13 2.44
N ASN A 47 15.94 13.70 1.56
CA ASN A 47 16.98 14.57 1.01
C ASN A 47 16.52 15.34 -0.24
N PHE A 48 15.26 15.20 -0.64
CA PHE A 48 14.69 15.91 -1.78
C PHE A 48 14.46 17.39 -1.45
N LYS A 49 14.54 18.23 -2.48
CA LYS A 49 14.41 19.68 -2.37
C LYS A 49 12.98 20.15 -2.62
N THR A 50 12.20 19.41 -3.40
CA THR A 50 10.83 19.79 -3.77
C THR A 50 9.82 18.66 -3.54
N GLU A 51 8.55 19.03 -3.35
CA GLU A 51 7.45 18.08 -3.28
C GLU A 51 7.31 17.26 -4.57
N ASP A 52 7.58 17.86 -5.73
CA ASP A 52 7.49 17.19 -7.03
C ASP A 52 8.55 16.08 -7.19
N GLU A 53 9.77 16.28 -6.66
CA GLU A 53 10.81 15.23 -6.65
C GLU A 53 10.36 14.02 -5.83
N VAL A 54 9.80 14.28 -4.64
CA VAL A 54 9.25 13.23 -3.77
C VAL A 54 8.09 12.50 -4.46
N TYR A 55 7.16 13.27 -5.02
CA TYR A 55 6.00 12.74 -5.73
C TYR A 55 6.42 11.84 -6.89
N ASN A 56 7.35 12.29 -7.73
CA ASN A 56 7.83 11.52 -8.87
C ASN A 56 8.51 10.23 -8.41
N GLN A 57 9.35 10.30 -7.37
CA GLN A 57 10.02 9.12 -6.84
C GLN A 57 9.03 8.09 -6.29
N ILE A 58 8.05 8.51 -5.47
CA ILE A 58 7.02 7.58 -4.95
C ILE A 58 6.26 6.95 -6.12
N HIS A 59 5.85 7.77 -7.10
CA HIS A 59 5.02 7.33 -8.21
C HIS A 59 5.76 6.34 -9.12
N GLU A 60 7.02 6.60 -9.44
CA GLU A 60 7.88 5.68 -10.20
C GLU A 60 8.10 4.38 -9.45
N GLU A 61 8.44 4.45 -8.17
CA GLU A 61 8.70 3.25 -7.38
C GLU A 61 7.45 2.40 -7.17
N LEU A 62 6.29 3.01 -6.93
CA LEU A 62 5.06 2.22 -6.81
C LEU A 62 4.66 1.54 -8.11
N ILE A 63 4.87 2.17 -9.26
CA ILE A 63 4.64 1.53 -10.55
C ILE A 63 5.62 0.35 -10.73
N SER A 64 6.90 0.57 -10.44
CA SER A 64 7.93 -0.47 -10.47
C SER A 64 7.55 -1.64 -9.56
N PHE A 65 7.20 -1.35 -8.31
CA PHE A 65 6.83 -2.35 -7.31
C PHE A 65 5.56 -3.10 -7.70
N SER A 66 4.54 -2.41 -8.20
CA SER A 66 3.29 -3.02 -8.68
C SER A 66 3.50 -3.95 -9.87
N ASN A 67 4.41 -3.60 -10.78
CA ASN A 67 4.74 -4.42 -11.94
C ASN A 67 5.51 -5.69 -11.56
N ASN A 68 6.33 -5.60 -10.52
CA ASN A 68 7.16 -6.72 -10.05
C ASN A 68 6.54 -7.49 -8.88
N TRP A 69 5.34 -7.11 -8.41
CA TRP A 69 4.73 -7.64 -7.19
C TRP A 69 4.62 -9.17 -7.16
N GLU A 70 4.28 -9.81 -8.28
CA GLU A 70 4.20 -11.27 -8.38
C GLU A 70 5.52 -11.97 -8.03
N PHE A 71 6.65 -11.40 -8.41
CA PHE A 71 7.98 -11.95 -8.14
C PHE A 71 8.46 -11.57 -6.74
N LEU A 72 8.13 -10.36 -6.28
CA LEU A 72 8.50 -9.86 -4.96
C LEU A 72 7.78 -10.62 -3.85
N LYS A 73 6.48 -10.91 -4.00
CA LYS A 73 5.71 -11.64 -2.98
C LYS A 73 6.20 -13.09 -2.78
N MET A 74 6.71 -13.73 -3.85
CA MET A 74 7.32 -15.06 -3.78
C MET A 74 8.75 -15.07 -3.22
N SER A 75 9.39 -13.89 -3.15
CA SER A 75 10.74 -13.73 -2.57
C SER A 75 10.71 -13.58 -1.05
N ILE A 76 9.53 -13.35 -0.48
CA ILE A 76 9.29 -13.45 0.96
C ILE A 76 9.18 -14.94 1.23
N ALA A 77 10.09 -15.49 2.04
CA ALA A 77 10.04 -16.89 2.43
C ALA A 77 8.62 -17.26 2.89
N ASP A 78 8.19 -18.50 2.60
CA ASP A 78 6.86 -19.06 2.90
C ASP A 78 6.39 -18.92 4.37
N GLU A 79 7.20 -18.31 5.25
CA GLU A 79 6.86 -17.88 6.61
C GLU A 79 5.63 -16.96 6.69
N TYR A 80 5.19 -16.33 5.58
CA TYR A 80 3.91 -15.59 5.54
C TYR A 80 2.69 -16.44 5.17
N GLU A 81 2.84 -17.67 4.66
CA GLU A 81 1.68 -18.58 4.49
C GLU A 81 1.08 -18.97 5.85
N ILE A 82 1.87 -18.90 6.93
CA ILE A 82 1.44 -19.25 8.29
C ILE A 82 0.34 -18.29 8.81
N LEU A 83 0.33 -17.03 8.38
CA LEU A 83 -0.67 -16.04 8.84
C LEU A 83 -1.99 -16.08 8.06
N ASN A 84 -1.98 -16.55 6.81
CA ASN A 84 -3.21 -16.69 6.02
C ASN A 84 -3.97 -17.98 6.35
N TRP A 85 -3.28 -19.07 6.72
CA TRP A 85 -3.92 -20.30 7.19
C TRP A 85 -4.66 -20.12 8.52
N GLU A 86 -4.21 -19.24 9.42
CA GLU A 86 -4.92 -18.94 10.67
C GLU A 86 -6.16 -18.05 10.45
N LEU A 87 -6.18 -17.21 9.41
CA LEU A 87 -7.33 -16.36 9.10
C LEU A 87 -8.44 -17.06 8.31
N GLU A 88 -8.11 -18.06 7.48
CA GLU A 88 -9.10 -18.84 6.72
C GLU A 88 -9.70 -20.02 7.51
N ASN A 89 -9.08 -20.44 8.63
CA ASN A 89 -9.59 -21.57 9.44
C ASN A 89 -10.43 -21.16 10.66
N ASP A 90 -10.62 -19.87 10.94
CA ASP A 90 -11.47 -19.39 12.04
C ASP A 90 -12.96 -19.24 11.65
N GLU A 91 -13.34 -19.56 10.40
CA GLU A 91 -14.75 -19.47 9.92
C GLU A 91 -15.53 -20.80 9.95
N ASP A 92 -14.97 -21.91 10.45
CA ASP A 92 -15.60 -23.25 10.39
C ASP A 92 -15.85 -23.94 11.75
N HIS A 93 -16.08 -23.17 12.82
CA HIS A 93 -16.55 -23.74 14.10
C HIS A 93 -17.60 -22.89 14.80
N LEU A 94 -18.81 -22.80 14.22
CA LEU A 94 -20.04 -22.45 14.97
C LEU A 94 -21.33 -23.02 14.32
N GLU A 95 -21.31 -24.28 13.86
CA GLU A 95 -22.55 -25.06 13.73
C GLU A 95 -22.35 -26.51 14.20
N GLY A 96 -22.99 -26.86 15.32
CA GLY A 96 -23.36 -28.24 15.67
C GLY A 96 -22.38 -29.03 16.54
N VAL A 97 -22.46 -28.87 17.86
CA VAL A 97 -22.88 -29.88 18.87
C VAL A 97 -23.21 -29.17 20.17
#